data_AF-A0A7K4D8W3-F1
#
_entry.id   AF-A0A7K4D8W3-F1
#
_cell.length_a   1.000
_cell.length_b   1.000
_cell.length_c   1.000
_cell.angle_alpha   90.00
_cell.angle_beta   90.00
_cell.angle_gamma   90.00
#
_symmetry.space_group_name_H-M   'P 1'
#
loop_
_entity.id
_entity.type
_entity.pdbx_description
1 polymer ?
#
loop_
_entity_poly.entity_id
_entity_poly.type
_entity_poly.pdbx_seq_one_letter_code
_entity_poly.pdbx_strand_id
1 'polypeptide(L)'
;MEVTSSKERFVSLLQKGDILLSKNEKNPIESVICKAVPDARWPHCRLYIGFGKSVESTVGGVKVNDINEYLDTDNLMIIRPPEYIDKDKLVKDCMMYLGLNYSYLQFIRTGSLFLLKRLIKKDLRKYFKIDFDKNVVCCELIAYGLLKQGFGYDVTPNFCFPDQFEDDKRMEIIIKYVPPIYINTK
;
A
#
# COMPACT_ATOMS: atom_id res chain seq x y z
N MET A 1 -16.37 9.88 -3.57
CA MET A 1 -15.89 8.57 -3.07
C MET A 1 -16.95 8.01 -2.14
N GLU A 2 -17.37 6.77 -2.36
CA GLU A 2 -18.31 6.09 -1.47
C GLU A 2 -17.61 5.63 -0.17
N VAL A 3 -18.34 5.68 0.96
CA VAL A 3 -17.86 5.26 2.27
C VAL A 3 -18.85 4.27 2.89
N THR A 4 -18.35 3.20 3.49
CA THR A 4 -19.16 2.19 4.21
C THR A 4 -18.58 1.90 5.60
N SER A 5 -19.43 1.45 6.50
CA SER A 5 -19.07 0.84 7.79
C SER A 5 -19.53 -0.61 7.92
N SER A 6 -20.22 -1.15 6.90
CA SER A 6 -20.55 -2.57 6.84
C SER A 6 -19.33 -3.36 6.34
N LYS A 7 -18.89 -4.31 7.17
CA LYS A 7 -17.83 -5.26 6.84
C LYS A 7 -18.23 -6.12 5.65
N GLU A 8 -19.46 -6.61 5.65
CA GLU A 8 -20.02 -7.48 4.61
C GLU A 8 -19.98 -6.79 3.25
N ARG A 9 -20.38 -5.51 3.22
CA ARG A 9 -20.33 -4.70 2.01
C ARG A 9 -18.91 -4.44 1.53
N PHE A 10 -17.99 -4.16 2.45
CA PHE A 10 -16.59 -3.94 2.08
C PHE A 10 -15.97 -5.21 1.49
N VAL A 11 -16.17 -6.34 2.17
CA VAL A 11 -15.60 -7.63 1.77
C VAL A 11 -16.19 -8.13 0.45
N SER A 12 -17.49 -7.91 0.20
CA SER A 12 -18.13 -8.34 -1.05
C SER A 12 -17.63 -7.61 -2.30
N LEU A 13 -16.99 -6.44 -2.14
CA LEU A 13 -16.42 -5.66 -3.22
C LEU A 13 -14.96 -6.02 -3.55
N LEU A 14 -14.30 -6.81 -2.69
CA LEU A 14 -12.91 -7.21 -2.86
C LEU A 14 -12.72 -8.18 -4.03
N GLN A 15 -11.73 -7.88 -4.87
CA GLN A 15 -11.30 -8.73 -5.96
C GLN A 15 -9.80 -8.98 -5.86
N LYS A 16 -9.37 -10.21 -6.19
CA LYS A 16 -7.96 -10.59 -6.20
C LYS A 16 -7.14 -9.58 -7.01
N GLY A 17 -6.03 -9.11 -6.43
CA GLY A 17 -5.17 -8.08 -6.99
C GLY A 17 -5.58 -6.65 -6.68
N ASP A 18 -6.66 -6.43 -5.91
CA ASP A 18 -6.96 -5.14 -5.30
C ASP A 18 -5.87 -4.78 -4.27
N ILE A 19 -5.54 -3.49 -4.21
CA ILE A 19 -4.64 -2.90 -3.24
C ILE A 19 -5.50 -2.31 -2.12
N LEU A 20 -5.21 -2.67 -0.88
CA LEU A 20 -5.86 -2.12 0.29
C LEU A 20 -4.94 -1.10 0.93
N LEU A 21 -5.32 0.17 0.90
CA LEU A 21 -4.70 1.19 1.72
C LEU A 21 -5.27 1.08 3.12
N SER A 22 -4.43 1.22 4.14
CA SER A 22 -4.84 1.00 5.53
C SER A 22 -4.25 2.03 6.47
N LYS A 23 -5.07 2.43 7.46
CA LYS A 23 -4.67 3.33 8.54
C LYS A 23 -5.39 2.98 9.83
N ASN A 24 -4.63 2.64 10.86
CA ASN A 24 -5.11 2.49 12.21
C ASN A 24 -4.91 3.80 12.97
N GLU A 25 -6.00 4.49 13.33
CA GLU A 25 -5.93 5.79 14.01
C GLU A 25 -5.41 5.70 15.44
N LYS A 26 -5.47 4.51 16.05
CA LYS A 26 -4.98 4.25 17.40
C LYS A 26 -3.52 3.79 17.41
N ASN A 27 -2.91 3.54 16.25
CA ASN A 27 -1.51 3.13 16.16
C ASN A 27 -0.57 4.36 16.18
N PRO A 28 0.23 4.55 17.25
CA PRO A 28 1.09 5.72 17.37
C PRO A 28 2.21 5.75 16.33
N ILE A 29 2.70 4.59 15.87
CA ILE A 29 3.79 4.51 14.87
C ILE A 29 3.28 5.02 13.53
N GLU A 30 2.08 4.64 13.13
CA GLU A 30 1.43 5.10 11.90
C GLU A 30 1.15 6.61 11.94
N SER A 31 0.78 7.14 13.11
CA SER A 31 0.64 8.59 13.31
C SER A 31 1.95 9.32 13.08
N VAL A 32 3.08 8.77 13.56
CA VAL A 32 4.42 9.35 13.35
C VAL A 32 4.80 9.30 11.87
N ILE A 33 4.55 8.19 11.19
CA ILE A 33 4.79 8.04 9.74
C ILE A 33 4.06 9.13 8.95
N CYS A 34 2.75 9.29 9.21
CA CYS A 34 1.94 10.28 8.49
C CYS A 34 2.36 11.72 8.80
N LYS A 35 2.94 11.99 9.97
CA LYS A 35 3.48 13.30 10.33
C LYS A 35 4.87 13.57 9.74
N ALA A 36 5.69 12.53 9.60
CA ALA A 36 7.05 12.62 9.09
C ALA A 36 7.09 12.82 7.56
N VAL A 37 6.02 12.43 6.86
CA VAL A 37 5.88 12.59 5.42
C VAL A 37 4.71 13.54 5.15
N PRO A 38 4.99 14.81 4.76
CA PRO A 38 3.96 15.78 4.42
C PRO A 38 2.97 15.21 3.40
N ASP A 39 1.68 15.48 3.64
CA ASP A 39 0.54 15.02 2.84
C ASP A 39 0.28 13.50 2.85
N ALA A 40 1.02 12.69 3.61
CA ALA A 40 0.76 11.24 3.70
C ALA A 40 -0.54 10.96 4.45
N ARG A 41 -1.52 10.38 3.76
CA ARG A 41 -2.81 9.96 4.32
C ARG A 41 -2.78 8.50 4.74
N TRP A 42 -2.05 7.67 4.02
CA TRP A 42 -2.05 6.22 4.17
C TRP A 42 -0.66 5.71 4.57
N PRO A 43 -0.47 5.33 5.84
CA PRO A 43 0.82 4.87 6.33
C PRO A 43 1.18 3.46 5.82
N HIS A 44 0.21 2.69 5.33
CA HIS A 44 0.42 1.31 4.96
C HIS A 44 -0.49 0.85 3.81
N CYS A 45 -0.06 -0.22 3.12
CA CYS A 45 -0.87 -0.90 2.12
C CYS A 45 -0.57 -2.40 2.05
N ARG A 46 -1.50 -3.14 1.46
CA ARG A 46 -1.42 -4.59 1.28
C ARG A 46 -2.12 -5.01 -0.02
N LEU A 47 -1.74 -6.14 -0.59
CA LEU A 47 -2.37 -6.66 -1.81
C LEU A 47 -3.33 -7.80 -1.45
N TYR A 48 -4.60 -7.67 -1.81
CA TYR A 48 -5.58 -8.74 -1.61
C TYR A 48 -5.32 -9.89 -2.58
N ILE A 49 -5.12 -11.09 -2.05
CA ILE A 49 -4.75 -12.29 -2.83
C ILE A 49 -5.95 -13.22 -3.07
N GLY A 50 -7.15 -12.83 -2.64
CA GLY A 50 -8.35 -13.65 -2.65
C GLY A 50 -8.59 -14.40 -1.34
N PHE A 51 -9.78 -14.99 -1.22
CA PHE A 51 -10.17 -15.84 -0.09
C PHE A 51 -9.99 -15.18 1.30
N GLY A 52 -10.30 -13.89 1.42
CA GLY A 52 -10.17 -13.18 2.69
C GLY A 52 -8.73 -12.95 3.14
N LYS A 53 -7.74 -13.08 2.24
CA LYS A 53 -6.32 -12.93 2.58
C LYS A 53 -5.65 -11.81 1.81
N SER A 54 -4.61 -11.25 2.41
CA SER A 54 -3.74 -10.28 1.76
C SER A 54 -2.28 -10.54 2.07
N VAL A 55 -1.40 -10.22 1.12
CA VAL A 55 0.05 -10.19 1.31
C VAL A 55 0.49 -8.77 1.61
N GLU A 56 1.36 -8.61 2.60
CA GLU A 56 1.91 -7.32 3.00
C GLU A 56 3.34 -7.47 3.51
N SER A 57 4.11 -6.39 3.42
CA SER A 57 5.39 -6.28 4.12
C SER A 57 5.22 -5.39 5.34
N THR A 58 5.41 -5.91 6.55
CA THR A 58 5.21 -5.17 7.83
C THR A 58 6.16 -5.72 8.91
N VAL A 59 5.97 -5.38 10.19
CA VAL A 59 6.76 -5.97 11.30
C VAL A 59 6.80 -7.50 11.18
N GLY A 60 8.03 -8.04 11.15
CA GLY A 60 8.27 -9.48 10.93
C GLY A 60 8.41 -9.88 9.46
N GLY A 61 8.38 -8.92 8.53
CA GLY A 61 8.65 -9.14 7.12
C GLY A 61 7.41 -9.26 6.24
N VAL A 62 7.61 -9.81 5.03
CA VAL A 62 6.55 -10.11 4.07
C VAL A 62 5.79 -11.36 4.53
N LYS A 63 4.48 -11.23 4.73
CA LYS A 63 3.61 -12.29 5.22
C LYS A 63 2.21 -12.20 4.64
N VAL A 64 1.45 -13.27 4.82
CA VAL A 64 0.02 -13.34 4.48
C VAL A 64 -0.79 -13.27 5.75
N ASN A 65 -1.76 -12.35 5.80
CA ASN A 65 -2.67 -12.19 6.93
C ASN A 65 -4.12 -12.22 6.46
N ASP A 66 -5.03 -12.51 7.39
CA ASP A 66 -6.47 -12.48 7.16
C ASP A 66 -6.97 -11.03 7.17
N ILE A 67 -7.81 -10.66 6.21
CA ILE A 67 -8.32 -9.29 6.11
C ILE A 67 -9.20 -8.92 7.32
N ASN A 68 -9.86 -9.91 7.94
CA ASN A 68 -10.80 -9.70 9.03
C ASN A 68 -10.10 -9.13 10.27
N GLU A 69 -8.80 -9.42 10.43
CA GLU A 69 -7.97 -8.86 11.52
C GLU A 69 -7.95 -7.33 11.49
N TYR A 70 -8.12 -6.71 10.31
CA TYR A 70 -8.06 -5.26 10.14
C TYR A 70 -9.43 -4.59 10.11
N LEU A 71 -10.51 -5.33 9.88
CA LEU A 71 -11.85 -4.75 9.73
C LEU A 71 -12.36 -4.10 11.03
N ASP A 72 -11.81 -4.47 12.18
CA ASP A 72 -12.17 -3.85 13.46
C ASP A 72 -11.28 -2.67 13.85
N THR A 73 -10.12 -2.52 13.22
CA THR A 73 -9.06 -1.62 13.69
C THR A 73 -8.63 -0.58 12.67
N ASP A 74 -8.83 -0.81 11.38
CA ASP A 74 -8.23 0.01 10.33
C ASP A 74 -9.31 0.71 9.51
N ASN A 75 -9.12 2.00 9.26
CA ASN A 75 -9.69 2.58 8.05
C ASN A 75 -9.06 1.87 6.85
N LEU A 76 -9.87 1.47 5.86
CA LEU A 76 -9.39 0.80 4.67
C LEU A 76 -9.89 1.50 3.41
N MET A 77 -9.15 1.40 2.31
CA MET A 77 -9.62 1.80 0.99
C MET A 77 -9.24 0.74 -0.04
N ILE A 78 -10.21 0.34 -0.87
CA ILE A 78 -9.96 -0.56 -2.00
C ILE A 78 -9.55 0.28 -3.21
N ILE A 79 -8.35 0.02 -3.70
CA ILE A 79 -7.81 0.55 -4.94
C ILE A 79 -7.65 -0.60 -5.93
N ARG A 80 -8.27 -0.49 -7.10
CA ARG A 80 -8.22 -1.52 -8.13
C ARG A 80 -7.26 -1.10 -9.25
N PRO A 81 -6.21 -1.90 -9.54
CA PRO A 81 -5.37 -1.63 -10.68
C PRO A 81 -6.12 -1.84 -12.00
N PRO A 82 -5.71 -1.20 -13.10
CA PRO A 82 -6.39 -1.31 -14.38
C PRO A 82 -6.42 -2.75 -14.90
N GLU A 83 -7.37 -3.04 -15.78
CA GLU A 83 -7.66 -4.40 -16.27
C GLU A 83 -6.49 -5.06 -17.01
N TYR A 84 -5.60 -4.27 -17.64
CA TYR A 84 -4.43 -4.80 -18.34
C TYR A 84 -3.37 -5.40 -17.40
N ILE A 85 -3.48 -5.17 -16.08
CA ILE A 85 -2.61 -5.80 -15.09
C ILE A 85 -3.12 -7.20 -14.77
N ASP A 86 -2.28 -8.20 -15.03
CA ASP A 86 -2.50 -9.58 -14.64
C ASP A 86 -2.42 -9.70 -13.12
N LYS A 87 -3.57 -9.94 -12.50
CA LYS A 87 -3.74 -10.03 -11.05
C LYS A 87 -3.07 -11.27 -10.48
N ASP A 88 -3.08 -12.39 -11.21
CA ASP A 88 -2.41 -13.63 -10.78
C ASP A 88 -0.90 -13.47 -10.79
N LYS A 89 -0.36 -12.87 -11.84
CA LYS A 89 1.05 -12.53 -11.93
C LYS A 89 1.46 -11.54 -10.83
N LEU A 90 0.63 -10.53 -10.55
CA LEU A 90 0.91 -9.54 -9.50
C LEU A 90 0.98 -10.20 -8.11
N VAL A 91 0.01 -11.06 -7.80
CA VAL A 91 -0.02 -11.84 -6.55
C VAL A 91 1.22 -12.73 -6.46
N LYS A 92 1.55 -13.47 -7.53
CA LYS A 92 2.74 -14.32 -7.59
C LYS A 92 4.02 -13.53 -7.32
N ASP A 93 4.20 -12.40 -7.99
CA ASP A 93 5.37 -11.53 -7.82
C ASP A 93 5.51 -11.03 -6.37
N CYS A 94 4.41 -10.68 -5.70
CA CYS A 94 4.46 -10.26 -4.29
C CYS A 94 4.75 -11.44 -3.35
N MET A 95 4.15 -12.61 -3.61
CA MET A 95 4.33 -13.81 -2.79
C MET A 95 5.75 -14.40 -2.86
N MET A 96 6.51 -14.12 -3.92
CA MET A 96 7.92 -14.54 -4.03
C MET A 96 8.83 -13.96 -2.94
N TYR A 97 8.40 -12.89 -2.28
CA TYR A 97 9.18 -12.20 -1.26
C TYR A 97 8.81 -12.59 0.18
N LEU A 98 7.93 -13.59 0.37
CA LEU A 98 7.55 -14.09 1.69
C LEU A 98 8.79 -14.40 2.56
N GLY A 99 8.78 -13.92 3.81
CA GLY A 99 9.87 -14.10 4.76
C GLY A 99 11.01 -13.08 4.66
N LEU A 100 11.03 -12.20 3.65
CA LEU A 100 11.98 -11.07 3.64
C LEU A 100 11.63 -10.06 4.73
N ASN A 101 12.65 -9.48 5.36
CA ASN A 101 12.47 -8.53 6.46
C ASN A 101 11.86 -7.20 6.00
N TYR A 102 11.33 -6.44 6.97
CA TYR A 102 10.78 -5.11 6.74
C TYR A 102 11.74 -4.02 7.21
N SER A 103 11.84 -2.91 6.44
CA SER A 103 12.71 -1.79 6.81
C SER A 103 11.96 -0.49 7.01
N TYR A 104 11.72 -0.16 8.28
CA TYR A 104 11.22 1.15 8.71
C TYR A 104 12.16 2.30 8.30
N LEU A 105 13.47 2.06 8.35
CA LEU A 105 14.46 3.09 8.01
C LEU A 105 14.46 3.41 6.52
N GLN A 106 14.27 2.40 5.66
CA GLN A 106 14.05 2.64 4.23
C GLN A 106 12.76 3.42 4.03
N PHE A 107 11.65 3.01 4.65
CA PHE A 107 10.38 3.71 4.48
C PHE A 107 10.42 5.21 4.83
N ILE A 108 11.03 5.58 5.96
CA ILE A 108 11.18 6.99 6.35
C ILE A 108 12.11 7.73 5.38
N ARG A 109 13.26 7.15 5.03
CA ARG A 109 14.21 7.75 4.07
C ARG A 109 13.57 7.98 2.71
N THR A 110 12.82 6.99 2.23
CA THR A 110 12.06 7.00 0.97
C THR A 110 11.01 8.12 0.98
N GLY A 111 10.26 8.27 2.07
CA GLY A 111 9.31 9.37 2.25
C GLY A 111 9.96 10.76 2.21
N SER A 112 11.06 10.95 2.94
CA SER A 112 11.81 12.22 2.96
C SER A 112 12.42 12.57 1.59
N LEU A 113 12.90 11.57 0.83
CA LEU A 113 13.50 11.75 -0.48
C LEU A 113 12.47 12.01 -1.60
N PHE A 114 11.24 11.47 -1.49
CA PHE A 114 10.13 11.80 -2.39
C PHE A 114 9.87 13.31 -2.43
N LEU A 115 9.90 13.97 -1.26
CA LEU A 115 9.75 15.43 -1.15
C LEU A 115 10.91 16.17 -1.80
N LEU A 116 12.14 15.72 -1.56
CA LEU A 116 13.32 16.29 -2.22
C LEU A 116 13.20 16.21 -3.75
N LYS A 117 12.66 15.12 -4.29
CA LYS A 117 12.42 14.96 -5.74
C LYS A 117 11.33 15.91 -6.26
N ARG A 118 10.21 16.05 -5.53
CA ARG A 118 9.13 17.01 -5.85
C ARG A 118 9.67 18.45 -5.95
N LEU A 119 10.68 18.77 -5.14
CA LEU A 119 11.39 20.06 -5.19
C LEU A 119 12.40 20.15 -6.35
N ILE A 120 13.14 19.07 -6.66
CA ILE A 120 14.31 19.13 -7.55
C ILE A 120 13.96 18.87 -9.03
N LYS A 121 12.75 18.38 -9.37
CA LYS A 121 12.31 18.04 -10.75
C LYS A 121 13.31 17.19 -11.57
N LYS A 122 14.27 16.54 -10.91
CA LYS A 122 15.28 15.70 -11.57
C LYS A 122 14.87 14.23 -11.56
N ASP A 123 15.33 13.57 -12.61
CA ASP A 123 15.23 12.13 -12.76
C ASP A 123 16.24 11.42 -11.84
N LEU A 124 15.81 11.10 -10.62
CA LEU A 124 16.59 10.36 -9.64
C LEU A 124 16.55 8.83 -9.85
N ARG A 125 15.90 8.34 -10.92
CA ARG A 125 15.69 6.91 -11.22
C ARG A 125 17.00 6.13 -11.31
N LYS A 126 18.05 6.77 -11.82
CA LYS A 126 19.38 6.17 -12.03
C LYS A 126 20.21 5.97 -10.77
N TYR A 127 19.82 6.54 -9.64
CA TYR A 127 20.65 6.58 -8.42
C TYR A 127 20.28 5.53 -7.37
N PHE A 128 19.16 4.82 -7.53
CA PHE A 128 18.74 3.83 -6.55
C PHE A 128 18.37 2.52 -7.23
N LYS A 129 19.16 1.49 -6.93
CA LYS A 129 18.87 0.10 -7.24
C LYS A 129 18.08 -0.43 -6.05
N ILE A 130 16.89 -0.99 -6.28
CA ILE A 130 16.15 -1.66 -5.20
C ILE A 130 16.97 -2.90 -4.83
N ASP A 131 17.52 -2.88 -3.62
CA ASP A 131 18.21 -4.03 -3.06
C ASP A 131 17.17 -4.90 -2.34
N PHE A 132 16.37 -5.62 -3.15
CA PHE A 132 15.38 -6.58 -2.66
C PHE A 132 16.01 -7.74 -1.87
N ASP A 133 17.34 -7.82 -1.80
CA ASP A 133 18.03 -8.96 -1.19
C ASP A 133 17.98 -8.93 0.35
N LYS A 134 17.44 -7.87 0.98
CA LYS A 134 17.43 -7.74 2.45
C LYS A 134 16.15 -7.24 3.08
N ASN A 135 15.51 -6.20 2.52
CA ASN A 135 14.30 -5.62 3.11
C ASN A 135 13.35 -5.06 2.05
N VAL A 136 12.04 -5.09 2.33
CA VAL A 136 11.00 -4.58 1.42
C VAL A 136 9.98 -3.76 2.19
N VAL A 137 9.63 -2.58 1.68
CA VAL A 137 8.52 -1.76 2.21
C VAL A 137 7.20 -2.17 1.56
N CYS A 138 6.08 -1.98 2.27
CA CYS A 138 4.75 -2.40 1.84
C CYS A 138 4.36 -1.94 0.43
N CYS A 139 4.57 -0.66 0.09
CA CYS A 139 4.26 -0.13 -1.24
C CYS A 139 5.27 -0.56 -2.31
N GLU A 140 6.53 -0.82 -1.93
CA GLU A 140 7.58 -1.23 -2.87
C GLU A 140 7.30 -2.63 -3.40
N LEU A 141 6.84 -3.52 -2.52
CA LEU A 141 6.40 -4.88 -2.86
C LEU A 141 5.40 -4.87 -4.03
N ILE A 142 4.35 -4.06 -3.89
CA ILE A 142 3.24 -3.99 -4.85
C ILE A 142 3.66 -3.23 -6.10
N ALA A 143 4.32 -2.07 -5.94
CA ALA A 143 4.68 -1.22 -7.05
C ALA A 143 5.73 -1.86 -7.97
N TYR A 144 6.62 -2.70 -7.42
CA TYR A 144 7.54 -3.48 -8.22
C TYR A 144 6.85 -4.57 -9.04
N GLY A 145 5.86 -5.26 -8.46
CA GLY A 145 5.01 -6.21 -9.19
C GLY A 145 4.27 -5.55 -10.35
N LEU A 146 3.75 -4.33 -10.15
CA LEU A 146 3.10 -3.55 -11.19
C LEU A 146 4.09 -3.09 -12.28
N LEU A 147 5.28 -2.62 -11.90
CA LEU A 147 6.34 -2.24 -12.85
C LEU A 147 6.74 -3.39 -13.79
N LYS A 148 6.91 -4.61 -13.25
CA LYS A 148 7.26 -5.81 -14.04
C LYS A 148 6.23 -6.14 -15.13
N GLN A 149 5.02 -5.59 -15.02
CA GLN A 149 3.94 -5.75 -15.97
C GLN A 149 3.78 -4.52 -16.89
N GLY A 150 4.73 -3.59 -16.84
CA GLY A 150 4.71 -2.40 -17.69
C GLY A 150 3.86 -1.25 -17.15
N PHE A 151 3.43 -1.29 -15.87
CA PHE A 151 2.78 -0.14 -15.24
C PHE A 151 3.79 1.02 -15.13
N GLY A 152 3.76 1.94 -16.09
CA GLY A 152 4.65 3.10 -16.08
C GLY A 152 4.24 4.07 -14.99
N TYR A 153 4.94 4.11 -13.86
CA TYR A 153 4.74 5.15 -12.86
C TYR A 153 5.39 6.46 -13.30
N ASP A 154 4.69 7.59 -13.10
CA ASP A 154 5.26 8.93 -13.26
C ASP A 154 6.42 9.17 -12.27
N VAL A 155 6.34 8.52 -11.10
CA VAL A 155 7.40 8.48 -10.08
C VAL A 155 7.85 7.03 -9.89
N THR A 156 9.12 6.72 -10.16
CA THR A 156 9.64 5.37 -9.89
C THR A 156 9.43 4.91 -8.46
N PRO A 157 9.10 3.62 -8.25
CA PRO A 157 8.76 3.04 -6.94
C PRO A 157 9.88 3.01 -5.91
N ASN A 158 11.08 3.48 -6.24
CA ASN A 158 12.15 3.75 -5.28
C ASN A 158 11.78 4.85 -4.26
N PHE A 159 10.68 5.56 -4.49
CA PHE A 159 10.11 6.61 -3.66
C PHE A 159 8.59 6.46 -3.56
N CYS A 160 8.11 5.31 -3.08
CA CYS A 160 6.68 5.10 -2.92
C CYS A 160 6.19 5.44 -1.52
N PHE A 161 5.01 6.06 -1.48
CA PHE A 161 4.11 6.03 -0.35
C PHE A 161 2.80 5.39 -0.84
N PRO A 162 2.04 4.69 0.03
CA PRO A 162 0.75 4.11 -0.34
C PRO A 162 -0.21 5.10 -1.03
N ASP A 163 -0.16 6.38 -0.66
CA ASP A 163 -0.91 7.49 -1.29
C ASP A 163 -0.81 7.53 -2.81
N GLN A 164 0.31 7.11 -3.41
CA GLN A 164 0.48 7.10 -4.87
C GLN A 164 -0.59 6.28 -5.59
N PHE A 165 -1.13 5.24 -4.94
CA PHE A 165 -2.15 4.38 -5.54
C PHE A 165 -3.51 5.07 -5.56
N GLU A 166 -3.80 5.92 -4.58
CA GLU A 166 -4.99 6.79 -4.58
C GLU A 166 -4.83 7.93 -5.60
N ASP A 167 -3.62 8.48 -5.75
CA ASP A 167 -3.36 9.65 -6.59
C ASP A 167 -3.22 9.33 -8.09
N ASP A 168 -2.95 8.07 -8.46
CA ASP A 168 -2.82 7.67 -9.86
C ASP A 168 -4.20 7.50 -10.51
N LYS A 169 -4.52 8.40 -11.45
CA LYS A 169 -5.80 8.42 -12.18
C LYS A 169 -6.17 7.13 -12.93
N ARG A 170 -5.21 6.21 -13.14
CA ARG A 170 -5.46 4.91 -13.80
C ARG A 170 -5.91 3.84 -12.81
N MET A 171 -5.76 4.10 -11.52
CA MET A 171 -6.25 3.26 -10.44
C MET A 171 -7.68 3.67 -10.11
N GLU A 172 -8.55 2.69 -9.90
CA GLU A 172 -9.94 2.94 -9.54
C GLU A 172 -10.13 2.87 -8.02
N ILE A 173 -10.72 3.91 -7.44
CA ILE A 173 -11.12 3.92 -6.03
C ILE A 173 -12.51 3.29 -5.93
N ILE A 174 -12.60 2.08 -5.36
CA ILE A 174 -13.87 1.35 -5.27
C ILE A 174 -14.70 1.84 -4.08
N ILE A 175 -14.13 1.77 -2.87
CA ILE A 175 -14.84 2.16 -1.65
C ILE A 175 -13.85 2.43 -0.52
N LYS A 176 -14.23 3.33 0.40
CA LYS A 176 -13.57 3.50 1.69
C LYS A 176 -14.38 2.84 2.79
N TYR A 177 -13.71 2.09 3.66
CA TYR A 177 -14.28 1.53 4.88
C TYR A 177 -13.79 2.26 6.12
N VAL A 178 -14.72 2.57 7.01
CA VAL A 178 -14.46 3.20 8.31
C VAL A 178 -15.06 2.30 9.39
N PRO A 179 -14.25 1.68 10.26
CA PRO A 179 -14.73 0.90 11.38
C PRO A 179 -15.70 1.68 12.28
N PRO A 180 -16.76 1.05 12.81
CA PRO A 180 -17.70 1.69 13.74
C PRO A 180 -17.04 2.37 14.94
N ILE A 181 -15.91 1.84 15.41
CA ILE A 181 -15.13 2.41 16.52
C ILE A 181 -14.61 3.84 16.25
N TYR A 182 -14.59 4.28 14.98
CA TYR A 182 -14.16 5.61 14.56
C TYR A 182 -15.31 6.53 14.15
N ILE A 183 -16.53 5.99 14.02
CA ILE A 183 -17.71 6.77 13.64
C ILE A 183 -18.22 7.59 14.84
N ASN A 184 -18.11 7.03 16.04
CA ASN A 184 -18.63 7.63 17.27
C ASN A 184 -17.60 8.49 18.03
N THR A 185 -16.39 8.67 17.50
CA THR A 185 -15.31 9.44 18.13
C THR A 185 -15.10 10.82 17.50
N LYS A 186 -16.04 11.28 16.66
CA LYS A 186 -16.05 12.62 16.07
C LYS A 186 -16.99 13.55 16.82
#